data_AF-A0A2U3RI32-F1
#
_entry.id   AF-A0A2U3RI32-F1
#
_cell.length_a   1.000
_cell.length_b   1.000
_cell.length_c   1.000
_cell.angle_alpha   90.00
_cell.angle_beta   90.00
_cell.angle_gamma   90.00
#
_symmetry.space_group_name_H-M   'P 1'
#
loop_
_entity.id
_entity.type
_entity.pdbx_description
1 polymer ?
#
loop_
_entity_poly.entity_id
_entity_poly.type
_entity_poly.pdbx_seq_one_letter_code
_entity_poly.pdbx_strand_id
1 'polypeptide(L)' 'MKRKIAGVFKADTAYQILTSCDFRAAVKNKYYIKLLKNISLSDHIKFKILHEVQALYGNDIEQLKVIPFDESKQVTNGTT' A
#
# COMPACT_ATOMS: atom_id res chain seq x y z
N MET A 1 -2.59 -4.83 10.19
CA MET A 1 -2.83 -3.83 9.11
C MET A 1 -3.71 -4.34 7.98
N LYS A 2 -3.33 -5.44 7.27
CA LYS A 2 -4.11 -5.99 6.13
C LYS A 2 -5.61 -6.24 6.42
N ARG A 3 -5.97 -6.79 7.58
CA ARG A 3 -7.39 -6.99 7.99
C ARG A 3 -8.18 -5.68 8.19
N LYS A 4 -7.52 -4.61 8.62
CA LYS A 4 -8.14 -3.28 8.84
C LYS A 4 -8.38 -2.58 7.50
N ILE A 5 -7.38 -2.60 6.61
CA ILE A 5 -7.50 -2.15 5.22
C ILE A 5 -8.68 -2.86 4.52
N ALA A 6 -8.82 -4.18 4.71
CA ALA A 6 -9.90 -4.95 4.12
C ALA A 6 -11.31 -4.48 4.55
N GLY A 7 -11.46 -3.97 5.77
CA GLY A 7 -12.73 -3.42 6.26
C GLY A 7 -13.00 -1.97 5.85
N VAL A 8 -11.97 -1.23 5.45
CA VAL A 8 -12.08 0.19 5.03
C VAL A 8 -12.52 0.36 3.57
N PHE A 9 -12.24 -0.66 2.75
CA PHE A 9 -12.53 -0.70 1.32
C PHE A 9 -13.57 -1.76 0.98
N LYS A 10 -14.23 -1.62 -0.19
CA LYS A 10 -15.06 -2.69 -0.75
C LYS A 10 -14.21 -3.94 -0.96
N ALA A 11 -14.81 -5.13 -0.85
CA ALA A 11 -14.09 -6.40 -0.96
C ALA A 11 -13.22 -6.52 -2.23
N ASP A 12 -13.72 -6.06 -3.38
CA ASP A 12 -12.96 -6.06 -4.64
C ASP A 12 -11.72 -5.16 -4.59
N THR A 13 -11.89 -3.91 -4.16
CA THR A 13 -10.81 -2.93 -4.01
C THR A 13 -9.82 -3.36 -2.93
N ALA A 14 -10.32 -3.87 -1.80
CA ALA A 14 -9.51 -4.42 -0.72
C ALA A 14 -8.63 -5.56 -1.23
N TYR A 15 -9.21 -6.51 -1.97
CA TYR A 15 -8.48 -7.61 -2.56
C TYR A 15 -7.38 -7.10 -3.49
N GLN A 16 -7.71 -6.21 -4.44
CA GLN A 16 -6.73 -5.61 -5.34
C GLN A 16 -5.59 -4.91 -4.60
N ILE A 17 -5.89 -4.09 -3.59
CA ILE A 17 -4.87 -3.40 -2.78
C ILE A 17 -4.01 -4.43 -2.03
N LEU A 18 -4.61 -5.42 -1.38
CA LEU A 18 -3.90 -6.41 -0.57
C LEU A 18 -2.99 -7.32 -1.39
N THR A 19 -3.37 -7.62 -2.63
CA THR A 19 -2.58 -8.45 -3.55
C THR A 19 -1.54 -7.66 -4.33
N SER A 20 -1.78 -6.35 -4.53
CA SER A 20 -0.98 -5.51 -5.42
C SER A 20 -0.20 -4.43 -4.72
N CYS A 21 -0.36 -4.26 -3.40
CA CYS A 21 0.39 -3.31 -2.58
C CYS A 21 1.14 -4.02 -1.47
N ASP A 22 2.40 -3.67 -1.32
CA ASP A 22 3.27 -4.06 -0.22
C ASP A 22 3.39 -2.88 0.75
N PHE A 23 2.90 -3.08 1.97
CA PHE A 23 2.91 -2.10 3.05
C PHE A 23 4.20 -2.28 3.85
N ARG A 24 5.21 -1.46 3.57
CA ARG A 24 6.55 -1.67 4.12
C ARG A 24 6.67 -1.19 5.56
N ALA A 25 6.84 0.11 5.74
CA ALA A 25 7.04 0.72 7.04
C ALA A 25 6.88 2.24 6.97
N ALA A 26 6.61 2.81 8.14
CA ALA A 26 6.80 4.22 8.42
C ALA A 26 8.29 4.53 8.54
N VAL A 27 8.80 5.50 7.78
CA VAL A 27 10.13 6.07 7.96
C VAL A 27 9.98 7.56 8.14
N LYS A 28 10.36 8.07 9.32
CA LYS A 28 10.08 9.44 9.76
C LYS A 28 8.57 9.72 9.70
N ASN A 29 8.17 10.79 9.01
CA ASN A 29 6.77 11.21 8.83
C ASN A 29 6.11 10.65 7.57
N LYS A 30 6.71 9.63 6.94
CA LYS A 30 6.23 9.08 5.67
C LYS A 30 6.04 7.58 5.75
N TYR A 31 4.90 7.11 5.28
CA TYR A 31 4.65 5.68 5.15
C TYR A 31 4.85 5.22 3.72
N TYR A 32 5.61 4.14 3.54
CA TYR A 32 5.99 3.66 2.21
C TYR A 32 5.14 2.48 1.78
N ILE A 33 4.49 2.64 0.63
CA ILE A 33 3.78 1.56 -0.05
C ILE A 33 4.47 1.30 -1.37
N LYS A 34 4.79 0.03 -1.64
CA LYS A 34 5.31 -0.38 -2.94
C LYS A 34 4.21 -1.08 -3.72
N LEU A 35 4.00 -0.68 -4.97
CA LEU A 35 3.14 -1.43 -5.87
C LEU A 35 3.85 -2.69 -6.35
N LEU A 36 3.18 -3.83 -6.21
CA LEU A 36 3.60 -5.16 -6.67
C LEU A 36 3.05 -5.50 -8.06
N LYS A 37 2.02 -4.78 -8.49
CA LYS A 37 1.45 -4.88 -9.84
C LYS A 37 1.31 -3.49 -10.44
N ASN A 38 1.23 -3.43 -11.76
CA ASN A 38 0.93 -2.20 -12.49
C ASN A 38 -0.55 -1.80 -12.30
N ILE A 39 -0.88 -1.30 -11.11
CA ILE A 39 -2.20 -0.78 -10.77
C ILE A 39 -2.11 0.72 -10.47
N SER A 40 -3.20 1.44 -10.69
CA SER A 40 -3.30 2.85 -10.30
C SER A 40 -4.02 2.97 -8.96
N LEU A 41 -3.33 3.51 -7.94
CA LEU A 41 -3.98 3.92 -6.69
C LEU A 41 -4.53 5.34 -6.86
N SER A 42 -5.85 5.48 -6.86
CA SER A 42 -6.50 6.80 -6.81
C SER A 42 -6.20 7.51 -5.49
N ASP A 43 -6.24 8.83 -5.48
CA ASP A 43 -5.94 9.63 -4.28
C ASP A 43 -6.89 9.34 -3.11
N HIS A 44 -8.15 9.00 -3.40
CA HIS A 44 -9.10 8.54 -2.38
C HIS A 44 -8.60 7.30 -1.62
N ILE A 45 -8.00 6.34 -2.34
CA ILE A 45 -7.45 5.12 -1.75
C ILE A 45 -6.22 5.46 -0.91
N LYS A 46 -5.31 6.28 -1.47
CA LYS A 46 -4.12 6.74 -0.74
C LYS A 46 -4.50 7.43 0.57
N PHE A 47 -5.49 8.32 0.52
CA PHE A 47 -5.95 9.05 1.71
C PHE A 47 -6.54 8.12 2.77
N LYS A 48 -7.41 7.18 2.38
CA LYS A 48 -7.95 6.16 3.31
C LYS A 48 -6.86 5.29 3.93
N ILE A 49 -5.86 4.89 3.14
CA ILE A 49 -4.73 4.11 3.68
C ILE A 49 -3.92 4.95 4.67
N LEU A 50 -3.61 6.21 4.34
CA LEU A 50 -2.89 7.12 5.22
C LEU A 50 -3.61 7.30 6.57
N HIS A 51 -4.92 7.51 6.53
CA HIS A 51 -5.74 7.62 7.74
C HIS A 51 -5.65 6.36 8.62
N GLU A 52 -5.68 5.17 8.01
CA GLU A 52 -5.54 3.92 8.75
C GLU A 52 -4.12 3.72 9.31
N VAL A 53 -3.10 4.20 8.59
CA VAL A 53 -1.71 4.22 9.08
C VAL A 53 -1.60 5.14 10.30
N GLN A 54 -2.15 6.36 10.22
CA GLN A 54 -2.17 7.31 11.34
C GLN A 54 -2.89 6.73 12.56
N ALA A 55 -4.01 6.03 12.35
CA ALA A 55 -4.75 5.38 13.42
C ALA A 55 -3.99 4.22 14.09
N LEU A 56 -2.95 3.66 13.45
CA LEU A 56 -2.16 2.54 13.97
C LEU A 56 -0.80 2.98 14.53
N TYR A 57 -0.13 3.91 13.84
CA TYR A 57 1.23 4.35 14.15
C TYR A 57 1.27 5.69 14.89
N GLY A 58 0.13 6.37 15.03
CA GLY A 58 0.06 7.74 15.52
C GLY A 58 0.12 8.77 14.40
N ASN A 59 -0.21 10.01 14.76
CA ASN A 59 -0.29 11.13 13.82
C ASN A 59 1.09 11.60 13.30
N ASP A 60 2.18 10.93 13.68
CA ASP A 60 3.53 11.17 13.16
C ASP A 60 3.63 10.95 11.65
N ILE A 61 2.76 10.12 11.08
CA ILE A 61 2.72 9.87 9.64
C ILE A 61 1.85 10.92 8.96
N GLU A 62 2.48 11.93 8.36
CA GLU A 62 1.78 12.99 7.64
C GLU A 62 1.50 12.63 6.18
N GLN A 63 2.34 11.78 5.57
CA GLN A 63 2.27 11.55 4.12
C GLN A 63 2.46 10.07 3.74
N LEU A 64 1.76 9.68 2.68
CA LEU A 64 1.90 8.36 2.07
C LEU A 64 2.81 8.45 0.83
N LYS A 65 3.94 7.75 0.85
CA LYS A 65 4.83 7.63 -0.30
C LYS A 65 4.54 6.33 -1.04
N VAL A 66 3.93 6.45 -2.21
CA VAL A 66 3.71 5.32 -3.12
C VAL A 66 4.92 5.20 -4.05
N ILE A 67 5.57 4.04 -4.02
CA ILE A 67 6.61 3.63 -4.96
C ILE A 67 5.89 2.91 -6.10
N PRO A 68 5.97 3.43 -7.34
CA PRO A 68 5.32 2.79 -8.48
C PRO A 68 5.87 1.38 -8.71
N PHE A 69 5.10 0.57 -9.43
CA PHE A 69 5.55 -0.76 -9.79
C PHE A 69 6.76 -0.64 -10.71
N ASP A 70 7.86 -1.27 -10.30
CA ASP A 70 9.09 -1.32 -11.07
C ASP A 70 9.13 -2.67 -11.80
N GLU A 71 8.72 -2.64 -13.07
CA GLU A 71 8.67 -3.84 -13.92
C GLU A 71 10.07 -4.44 -14.14
N SER A 72 11.11 -3.59 -14.11
CA SER A 72 12.51 -3.98 -14.32
C SER A 72 13.10 -4.79 -13.16
N LYS A 73 12.61 -4.60 -11.93
CA LYS A 73 13.04 -5.34 -10.73
C LYS A 73 12.26 -6.62 -10.47
N GLN A 74 11.38 -7.03 -11.38
CA GLN A 74 10.79 -8.37 -11.33
C GLN A 74 11.84 -9.39 -11.80
N VAL A 75 12.80 -9.69 -10.92
CA VAL A 75 13.71 -10.82 -11.10
C VAL A 75 12.88 -12.09 -10.96
N THR A 76 12.66 -12.74 -12.10
CA THR A 76 12.77 -14.18 -12.34
C THR A 76 12.56 -15.07 -11.10
N ASN A 77 11.31 -15.41 -10.79
CA ASN A 77 11.06 -16.73 -10.22
C ASN A 77 10.97 -17.71 -11.39
N GLY A 78 12.14 -18.11 -11.89
CA GLY A 78 12.25 -19.42 -12.53
C GLY A 78 12.02 -20.48 -11.46
N THR A 79 10.98 -21.28 -11.62
CA THR A 79 10.92 -22.62 -11.01
C THR A 79 10.05 -23.47 -11.93
N THR A 80 10.71 -24.03 -12.95
CA THR A 80 10.30 -25.25 -13.64
C THR A 80 11.21 -26.35 -13.16
#